data_AF-A0A0G0P9J0-F1
#
_entry.id   AF-A0A0G0P9J0-F1
#
_cell.length_a   1.000
_cell.length_b   1.000
_cell.length_c   1.000
_cell.angle_alpha   90.00
_cell.angle_beta   90.00
_cell.angle_gamma   90.00
#
_symmetry.space_group_name_H-M   'P 1'
#
loop_
_entity.id
_entity.type
_entity.pdbx_description
1 polymer ?
#
loop_
_entity_poly.entity_id
_entity_poly.type
_entity_poly.pdbx_seq_one_letter_code
_entity_poly.pdbx_strand_id
1 'polypeptide(L)'
;MKLKNMNWKKIIIIVAILFLIGTIIRIALYFQIKSTANEFSKFATDSRDRSREAAIRVIGSTIVIGLEDWKIKHGDYSNFIEGVDISKLTPSLAGKIKSAEVEYEVFTTKQNYVIKIKPSNQKIIYCFDPSVSDLKIISFDGTNFNSPTDCNGINIE
;
A
#
# COMPACT_ATOMS: atom_id res chain seq x y z
N MET A 1 11.65 -4.56 -70.02
CA MET A 1 10.42 -3.81 -69.66
C MET A 1 10.75 -2.33 -69.58
N LYS A 2 10.10 -1.50 -70.41
CA LYS A 2 10.33 -0.05 -70.48
C LYS A 2 9.61 0.65 -69.32
N LEU A 3 10.31 0.99 -68.25
CA LEU A 3 9.88 2.06 -67.33
C LEU A 3 10.10 3.40 -68.04
N LYS A 4 9.21 3.67 -69.00
CA LYS A 4 9.14 4.87 -69.82
C LYS A 4 8.68 6.03 -68.95
N ASN A 5 9.54 7.04 -68.75
CA ASN A 5 9.22 8.38 -68.23
C ASN A 5 8.13 8.44 -67.13
N MET A 6 8.40 7.88 -65.95
CA MET A 6 7.77 8.43 -64.76
C MET A 6 8.41 9.79 -64.48
N ASN A 7 7.63 10.87 -64.62
CA ASN A 7 8.06 12.22 -64.30
C ASN A 7 8.72 12.23 -62.90
N TRP A 8 10.00 12.58 -62.81
CA TRP A 8 10.79 12.62 -61.57
C TRP A 8 10.07 13.33 -60.41
N LYS A 9 9.26 14.35 -60.74
CA LYS A 9 8.36 15.06 -59.81
C LYS A 9 7.35 14.15 -59.09
N LYS A 10 6.81 13.11 -59.75
CA LYS A 10 5.87 12.13 -59.16
C LYS A 10 6.56 11.21 -58.15
N ILE A 11 7.84 10.89 -58.35
CA ILE A 11 8.60 10.02 -57.43
C ILE A 11 8.83 10.75 -56.10
N ILE A 12 9.23 12.02 -56.14
CA ILE A 12 9.47 12.84 -54.94
C ILE A 12 8.21 12.93 -54.07
N ILE A 13 7.04 13.12 -54.70
CA ILE A 13 5.75 13.19 -53.98
C ILE A 13 5.44 11.87 -53.27
N ILE A 14 5.64 10.72 -53.95
CA ILE A 14 5.40 9.40 -53.34
C ILE A 14 6.33 9.19 -52.14
N VAL A 15 7.61 9.57 -52.26
CA VAL A 15 8.58 9.47 -51.16
C VAL A 15 8.18 10.36 -49.97
N ALA A 16 7.71 11.58 -50.23
CA ALA A 16 7.25 12.49 -49.17
C ALA A 16 6.02 11.94 -48.42
N ILE A 17 5.06 11.34 -49.15
CA ILE A 17 3.88 10.72 -48.54
C ILE A 17 4.27 9.52 -47.68
N LEU A 18 5.16 8.65 -48.19
CA LEU A 18 5.65 7.50 -47.43
C LEU A 18 6.40 7.93 -46.17
N PHE A 19 7.19 9.00 -46.24
CA PHE A 19 7.85 9.58 -45.08
C PHE A 19 6.85 10.10 -44.05
N LEU A 20 5.83 10.85 -44.49
CA LEU A 20 4.79 11.40 -43.62
C LEU A 20 4.03 10.29 -42.87
N ILE A 21 3.65 9.21 -43.56
CA ILE A 21 3.00 8.04 -42.96
C ILE A 21 3.92 7.40 -41.91
N GLY A 22 5.21 7.24 -42.22
CA GLY A 22 6.20 6.71 -41.29
C GLY A 22 6.32 7.52 -40.01
N THR A 23 6.30 8.85 -40.10
CA THR A 23 6.31 9.74 -38.92
C THR A 23 5.05 9.60 -38.07
N ILE A 24 3.86 9.50 -38.67
CA ILE A 24 2.60 9.35 -37.92
C ILE A 24 2.58 8.00 -37.18
N ILE A 25 3.02 6.92 -37.83
CA ILE A 25 3.11 5.58 -37.21
C ILE A 25 4.08 5.59 -36.02
N ARG A 26 5.26 6.22 -36.17
CA ARG A 26 6.24 6.37 -35.07
C ARG A 26 5.65 7.09 -33.86
N ILE A 27 4.89 8.16 -34.09
CA ILE A 27 4.22 8.93 -33.02
C ILE A 27 3.14 8.08 -32.35
N ALA A 28 2.30 7.37 -33.12
CA ALA A 28 1.26 6.51 -32.58
C ALA A 28 1.84 5.35 -31.74
N LEU A 29 2.90 4.69 -32.23
CA LEU A 29 3.63 3.67 -31.47
C LEU A 29 4.22 4.22 -30.18
N TYR A 30 4.81 5.42 -30.23
CA TYR A 30 5.33 6.09 -29.04
C TYR A 30 4.25 6.32 -27.98
N PHE A 31 3.07 6.81 -28.39
CA PHE A 31 1.94 7.01 -27.47
C PHE A 31 1.39 5.70 -26.91
N GLN A 32 1.27 4.64 -27.72
CA GLN A 32 0.83 3.32 -27.26
C GLN A 32 1.79 2.73 -26.21
N ILE A 33 3.09 2.74 -26.49
CA ILE A 33 4.12 2.23 -25.56
C ILE A 33 4.08 3.02 -24.24
N LYS A 34 3.97 4.36 -24.32
CA LYS A 34 3.88 5.22 -23.14
C LYS A 34 2.61 4.95 -22.30
N SER A 35 1.46 4.75 -22.96
CA SER A 35 0.20 4.44 -22.28
C SER A 35 0.30 3.10 -21.56
N THR A 36 0.78 2.07 -22.23
CA THR A 36 0.96 0.73 -21.65
C THR A 36 1.95 0.75 -20.49
N ALA A 37 3.07 1.48 -20.60
CA ALA A 37 4.03 1.61 -19.50
C ALA A 37 3.42 2.29 -18.25
N ASN A 38 2.58 3.31 -18.44
CA ASN A 38 1.86 3.95 -17.32
C ASN A 38 0.86 3.00 -16.66
N GLU A 39 0.12 2.22 -17.44
CA GLU A 39 -0.84 1.23 -16.89
C GLU A 39 -0.12 0.11 -16.13
N PHE A 40 1.00 -0.40 -16.64
CA PHE A 40 1.84 -1.35 -15.92
C PHE A 40 2.42 -0.77 -14.64
N SER A 41 2.88 0.49 -14.66
CA SER A 41 3.38 1.18 -13.47
C SER A 41 2.29 1.36 -12.41
N LYS A 42 1.07 1.73 -12.84
CA LYS A 42 -0.09 1.85 -11.94
C LYS A 42 -0.45 0.49 -11.33
N PHE A 43 -0.53 -0.57 -12.15
CA PHE A 43 -0.82 -1.93 -11.69
C PHE A 43 0.24 -2.47 -10.71
N ALA A 44 1.52 -2.23 -10.98
CA ALA A 44 2.61 -2.62 -10.08
C ALA A 44 2.55 -1.89 -8.72
N THR A 45 2.04 -0.66 -8.72
CA THR A 45 1.83 0.12 -7.49
C THR A 45 0.63 -0.42 -6.70
N ASP A 46 -0.53 -0.58 -7.36
CA ASP A 46 -1.77 -1.07 -6.73
C ASP A 46 -1.60 -2.48 -6.13
N SER A 47 -0.87 -3.38 -6.80
CA SER A 47 -0.62 -4.74 -6.30
C SER A 47 0.27 -4.77 -5.06
N ARG A 48 1.32 -3.93 -5.01
CA ARG A 48 2.18 -3.79 -3.83
C ARG A 48 1.41 -3.25 -2.63
N ASP A 49 0.55 -2.25 -2.84
CA ASP A 49 -0.22 -1.65 -1.75
C ASP A 49 -1.25 -2.62 -1.18
N ARG A 50 -1.90 -3.46 -2.02
CA ARG A 50 -2.76 -4.55 -1.53
C ARG A 50 -2.00 -5.62 -0.74
N SER A 51 -0.82 -6.04 -1.22
CA SER A 51 0.00 -7.01 -0.49
C SER A 51 0.44 -6.47 0.88
N ARG A 52 0.75 -5.17 0.97
CA ARG A 52 1.07 -4.50 2.23
C ARG A 52 -0.14 -4.41 3.16
N GLU A 53 -1.29 -4.00 2.65
CA GLU A 53 -2.53 -3.97 3.42
C GLU A 53 -2.85 -5.35 4.01
N ALA A 54 -2.71 -6.41 3.22
CA ALA A 54 -2.89 -7.78 3.69
C ALA A 54 -1.90 -8.16 4.81
N ALA A 55 -0.62 -7.77 4.68
CA ALA A 55 0.38 -8.00 5.73
C ALA A 55 0.02 -7.25 7.02
N ILE A 56 -0.42 -5.99 6.92
CA ILE A 56 -0.84 -5.17 8.05
C ILE A 56 -2.08 -5.74 8.72
N ARG A 57 -3.06 -6.23 7.94
CA ARG A 57 -4.23 -6.95 8.44
C ARG A 57 -3.82 -8.15 9.29
N VAL A 58 -2.89 -8.96 8.80
CA VAL A 58 -2.37 -10.12 9.53
C VAL A 58 -1.68 -9.72 10.83
N ILE A 59 -0.84 -8.68 10.80
CA ILE A 59 -0.13 -8.19 11.99
C ILE A 59 -1.12 -7.69 13.04
N GLY A 60 -2.05 -6.80 12.66
CA GLY A 60 -3.01 -6.25 13.61
C GLY A 60 -3.98 -7.28 14.16
N SER A 61 -4.51 -8.19 13.33
CA SER A 61 -5.34 -9.31 13.82
C SER A 61 -4.60 -10.18 14.83
N THR A 62 -3.29 -10.38 14.67
CA THR A 62 -2.50 -11.17 15.63
C THR A 62 -2.38 -10.45 16.98
N ILE A 63 -2.14 -9.14 16.96
CA ILE A 63 -2.07 -8.33 18.18
C ILE A 63 -3.44 -8.30 18.89
N VAL A 64 -4.54 -8.16 18.13
CA VAL A 64 -5.92 -8.25 18.65
C VAL A 64 -6.17 -9.57 19.36
N ILE A 65 -5.81 -10.70 18.76
CA ILE A 65 -5.99 -12.02 19.38
C ILE A 65 -5.23 -12.09 20.72
N GLY A 66 -4.01 -11.55 20.77
CA GLY A 66 -3.24 -11.46 22.01
C GLY A 66 -3.96 -10.63 23.08
N LEU A 67 -4.47 -9.44 22.71
CA LEU A 67 -5.21 -8.56 23.62
C LEU A 67 -6.48 -9.20 24.18
N GLU A 68 -7.25 -9.91 23.34
CA GLU A 68 -8.45 -10.61 23.79
C GLU A 68 -8.13 -11.76 24.74
N ASP A 69 -7.09 -12.57 24.44
CA ASP A 69 -6.64 -13.65 25.34
C ASP A 69 -6.15 -13.09 26.69
N TRP A 70 -5.45 -11.96 26.67
CA TRP A 70 -5.02 -11.26 27.88
C TRP A 70 -6.21 -10.80 28.73
N LYS A 71 -7.19 -10.14 28.12
CA LYS A 71 -8.39 -9.69 28.82
C LYS A 71 -9.17 -10.85 29.43
N ILE A 72 -9.24 -11.99 28.74
CA ILE A 72 -9.88 -13.20 29.29
C ILE A 72 -9.15 -13.67 30.56
N LYS A 73 -7.81 -13.58 30.61
CA LYS A 73 -6.98 -14.03 31.73
C LYS A 73 -6.94 -13.06 32.91
N HIS A 74 -6.90 -11.76 32.62
CA HIS A 74 -6.62 -10.73 33.63
C HIS A 74 -7.80 -9.78 33.90
N GLY A 75 -8.87 -9.89 33.11
CA GLY A 75 -10.11 -9.12 33.28
C GLY A 75 -10.09 -7.72 32.67
N ASP A 76 -8.94 -7.26 32.16
CA ASP A 76 -8.76 -5.96 31.53
C ASP A 76 -7.65 -5.98 30.46
N TYR A 77 -7.52 -4.93 29.64
CA TYR A 77 -6.39 -4.81 28.67
C TYR A 77 -5.19 -4.04 29.24
N SER A 78 -5.24 -3.65 30.52
CA SER A 78 -4.18 -2.85 31.15
C SER A 78 -2.87 -3.64 31.17
N ASN A 79 -1.74 -2.95 30.98
CA ASN A 79 -0.40 -3.53 31.08
C ASN A 79 -0.13 -4.70 30.10
N PHE A 80 -0.93 -4.84 29.04
CA PHE A 80 -0.74 -5.88 28.02
C PHE A 80 0.69 -5.91 27.46
N ILE A 81 1.28 -4.74 27.20
CA ILE A 81 2.63 -4.62 26.62
C ILE A 81 3.72 -5.09 27.59
N GLU A 82 3.53 -4.91 28.89
CA GLU A 82 4.48 -5.37 29.91
C GLU A 82 4.40 -6.89 30.11
N GLY A 83 3.22 -7.50 29.90
CA GLY A 83 2.99 -8.93 30.04
C GLY A 83 3.22 -9.76 28.77
N VAL A 84 3.16 -9.13 27.60
CA VAL A 84 3.35 -9.80 26.31
C VAL A 84 4.69 -9.44 25.71
N ASP A 85 5.62 -10.38 25.83
CA ASP A 85 6.85 -10.37 25.05
C ASP A 85 6.48 -10.54 23.57
N ILE A 86 6.45 -9.44 22.82
CA ILE A 86 6.03 -9.43 21.41
C ILE A 86 6.96 -10.31 20.55
N SER A 87 8.20 -10.55 21.01
CA SER A 87 9.11 -11.52 20.36
C SER A 87 8.59 -12.97 20.45
N LYS A 88 7.69 -13.26 21.39
CA LYS A 88 7.04 -14.56 21.62
C LYS A 88 5.68 -14.72 20.93
N LEU A 89 5.06 -13.63 20.43
CA LEU A 89 3.80 -13.71 19.64
C LEU A 89 3.95 -14.50 18.33
N THR A 90 5.18 -14.75 17.90
CA THR A 90 5.73 -15.94 17.21
C THR A 90 6.98 -15.48 16.43
N PRO A 91 8.02 -16.30 16.26
CA PRO A 91 9.20 -15.94 15.46
C PRO A 91 8.84 -15.54 14.01
N SER A 92 7.75 -16.11 13.48
CA SER A 92 7.21 -15.75 12.17
C SER A 92 6.64 -14.33 12.12
N LEU A 93 6.10 -13.82 13.25
CA LEU A 93 5.52 -12.50 13.37
C LEU A 93 6.58 -11.42 13.58
N ALA A 94 7.55 -11.65 14.47
CA ALA A 94 8.68 -10.77 14.67
C ALA A 94 9.54 -10.64 13.39
N GLY A 95 9.70 -11.75 12.65
CA GLY A 95 10.31 -11.76 11.32
C GLY A 95 9.49 -10.98 10.28
N LYS A 96 8.16 -11.14 10.26
CA LYS A 96 7.26 -10.42 9.33
C LYS A 96 7.22 -8.92 9.61
N ILE A 97 7.14 -8.49 10.87
CA ILE A 97 7.15 -7.08 11.29
C ILE A 97 8.48 -6.42 10.91
N LYS A 98 9.61 -7.10 11.17
CA LYS A 98 10.94 -6.61 10.80
C LYS A 98 11.17 -6.58 9.28
N SER A 99 10.57 -7.52 8.53
CA SER A 99 10.65 -7.58 7.06
C SER A 99 9.69 -6.61 6.35
N ALA A 100 8.60 -6.23 6.99
CA ALA A 100 7.57 -5.39 6.39
C ALA A 100 7.88 -3.89 6.50
N GLU A 101 8.96 -3.52 7.20
CA GLU A 101 9.30 -2.12 7.50
C GLU A 101 8.08 -1.40 8.06
N VAL A 102 7.54 -1.90 9.18
CA VAL A 102 6.38 -1.31 9.84
C VAL A 102 6.73 -0.94 11.27
N GLU A 103 6.34 0.28 11.64
CA GLU A 103 6.26 0.75 13.01
C GLU A 103 4.86 0.40 13.55
N TYR A 104 4.75 -0.01 14.80
CA TYR A 104 3.46 -0.23 15.44
C TYR A 104 3.48 0.28 16.88
N GLU A 105 2.34 0.74 17.35
CA GLU A 105 2.11 1.16 18.71
C GLU A 105 0.77 0.60 19.19
N VAL A 106 0.73 0.20 20.45
CA VAL A 106 -0.47 -0.32 21.10
C VAL A 106 -0.76 0.59 22.28
N PHE A 107 -1.99 1.08 22.36
CA PHE A 107 -2.49 1.88 23.46
C PHE A 107 -3.60 1.07 24.12
N THR A 108 -3.53 0.87 25.44
CA THR A 108 -4.53 0.09 26.17
C THR A 108 -5.01 0.82 27.40
N THR A 109 -6.29 0.59 27.73
CA THR A 109 -6.90 0.94 29.03
C THR A 109 -7.54 -0.31 29.62
N LYS A 110 -8.22 -0.19 30.76
CA LYS A 110 -8.96 -1.31 31.35
C LYS A 110 -9.98 -1.94 30.40
N GLN A 111 -10.66 -1.12 29.59
CA GLN A 111 -11.81 -1.56 28.80
C GLN A 111 -11.61 -1.50 27.29
N ASN A 112 -10.61 -0.75 26.80
CA ASN A 112 -10.38 -0.52 25.39
C ASN A 112 -8.91 -0.70 24.99
N TYR A 113 -8.68 -0.80 23.69
CA TYR A 113 -7.36 -0.70 23.09
C TYR A 113 -7.44 0.02 21.73
N VAL A 114 -6.33 0.58 21.29
CA VAL A 114 -6.10 1.01 19.91
C VAL A 114 -4.73 0.49 19.51
N ILE A 115 -4.66 -0.15 18.34
CA ILE A 115 -3.41 -0.55 17.71
C ILE A 115 -3.22 0.34 16.49
N LYS A 116 -2.11 1.07 16.44
CA LYS A 116 -1.68 1.84 15.29
C LYS A 116 -0.53 1.11 14.60
N ILE A 117 -0.62 0.95 13.28
CA ILE A 117 0.44 0.35 12.46
C ILE A 117 0.74 1.30 11.32
N LYS A 118 2.01 1.69 11.16
CA LYS A 118 2.49 2.62 10.15
C LYS A 118 3.62 1.98 9.34
N PRO A 119 3.48 1.79 8.03
CA PRO A 119 4.60 1.43 7.17
C PRO A 119 5.66 2.54 7.14
N SER A 120 6.95 2.20 7.30
CA SER A 120 8.07 3.15 7.46
C SER A 120 8.21 4.17 6.33
N ASN A 121 7.67 3.87 5.15
CA ASN A 121 7.76 4.72 3.96
C ASN A 121 6.41 5.36 3.56
N GLN A 122 5.42 5.36 4.45
CA GLN A 122 4.08 5.88 4.15
C GLN A 122 3.54 6.78 5.26
N LYS A 123 2.69 7.72 4.84
CA LYS A 123 1.90 8.55 5.78
C LYS A 123 0.65 7.83 6.29
N ILE A 124 0.30 6.69 5.70
CA ILE A 124 -0.93 5.96 6.03
C ILE A 124 -0.73 5.22 7.35
N ILE A 125 -1.67 5.42 8.28
CA ILE A 125 -1.72 4.70 9.55
C ILE A 125 -2.93 3.77 9.51
N TYR A 126 -2.73 2.55 9.96
CA TYR A 126 -3.76 1.52 10.04
C TYR A 126 -4.15 1.36 11.50
N CYS A 127 -5.46 1.39 11.76
CA CYS A 127 -6.02 1.33 13.10
C CYS A 127 -6.78 0.02 13.31
N PHE A 128 -6.60 -0.57 14.49
CA PHE A 128 -7.48 -1.60 15.03
C PHE A 128 -8.00 -1.14 16.38
N ASP A 129 -9.30 -1.27 16.58
CA ASP A 129 -9.97 -0.94 17.84
C ASP A 129 -11.08 -1.98 18.09
N PRO A 130 -11.45 -2.27 19.35
CA PRO A 130 -12.40 -3.33 19.68
C PRO A 130 -13.83 -3.04 19.21
N SER A 131 -14.16 -1.78 18.87
CA SER A 131 -15.49 -1.41 18.36
C SER A 131 -15.68 -1.76 16.88
N VAL A 132 -14.58 -2.12 16.20
CA VAL A 132 -14.58 -2.43 14.79
C VAL A 132 -14.04 -3.84 14.57
N SER A 133 -14.91 -4.73 14.09
CA SER A 133 -14.58 -6.12 13.77
C SER A 133 -13.58 -6.28 12.61
N ASP A 134 -13.14 -5.19 11.99
CA ASP A 134 -12.37 -5.17 10.75
C ASP A 134 -11.29 -4.07 10.78
N LEU A 135 -10.20 -4.30 10.04
CA LEU A 135 -9.15 -3.31 9.85
C LEU A 135 -9.73 -2.03 9.24
N LYS A 136 -9.58 -0.89 9.91
CA LYS A 136 -9.86 0.43 9.31
C LYS A 136 -8.57 1.09 8.89
N ILE A 137 -8.51 1.43 7.61
CA ILE A 137 -7.46 2.28 7.05
C ILE A 137 -7.86 3.71 7.34
N ILE A 138 -7.07 4.42 8.15
CA ILE A 138 -7.34 5.83 8.44
C ILE A 138 -6.12 6.64 8.03
N SER A 139 -6.25 7.33 6.90
CA SER A 139 -5.19 8.18 6.39
C SER A 139 -5.15 9.49 7.19
N PHE A 140 -4.27 9.59 8.18
CA PHE A 140 -3.93 10.85 8.86
C PHE A 140 -2.53 11.33 8.45
N ASP A 141 -2.20 12.60 8.71
CA ASP A 141 -0.82 13.08 8.58
C ASP A 141 0.04 12.38 9.66
N GLY A 142 1.24 11.94 9.28
CA GLY A 142 2.06 11.00 10.06
C GLY A 142 2.64 11.54 11.38
N THR A 143 2.27 12.76 11.78
CA THR A 143 2.66 13.41 13.04
C THR A 143 1.91 12.87 14.26
N ASN A 144 0.75 12.24 14.07
CA ASN A 144 -0.11 11.78 15.18
C ASN A 144 -0.02 10.27 15.45
N PHE A 145 1.04 9.62 14.97
CA PHE A 145 1.27 8.19 15.23
C PHE A 145 1.33 7.91 16.73
N ASN A 146 2.08 8.74 17.47
CA ASN A 146 2.34 8.59 18.91
C ASN A 146 1.22 9.13 19.82
N SER A 147 0.08 9.55 19.25
CA SER A 147 -1.05 10.04 20.04
C SER A 147 -1.98 8.89 20.44
N PRO A 148 -2.53 8.85 21.66
CA PRO A 148 -3.59 7.89 22.01
C PRO A 148 -4.92 8.17 21.29
N THR A 149 -5.09 9.39 20.74
CA THR A 149 -6.22 9.81 19.89
C THR A 149 -5.86 9.68 18.41
N ASP A 150 -6.89 9.44 17.58
CA ASP A 150 -6.86 9.37 16.09
C ASP A 150 -7.18 8.01 15.45
N CYS A 151 -7.99 7.18 16.11
CA CYS A 151 -8.79 6.17 15.40
C CYS A 151 -10.27 6.45 15.66
N ASN A 152 -11.01 6.95 14.66
CA ASN A 152 -12.45 7.30 14.74
C ASN A 152 -12.89 8.21 15.91
N GLY A 153 -11.99 9.00 16.51
CA GLY A 153 -12.33 9.79 17.70
C GLY A 153 -12.46 8.98 18.99
N ILE A 154 -11.98 7.73 19.02
CA ILE A 154 -11.80 6.98 20.27
C ILE A 154 -10.69 7.66 21.05
N ASN A 155 -11.05 8.28 22.17
CA ASN A 155 -10.09 8.82 23.13
C ASN A 155 -9.71 7.70 24.11
N ILE A 156 -8.43 7.31 24.08
CA ILE A 156 -7.83 6.45 25.11
C ILE A 156 -7.18 7.39 26.13
N GLU A 157 -8.00 7.91 27.04
CA GLU A 157 -7.56 8.52 28.30
C GLU A 157 -7.59 7.49 29.43
#